data_AF-A0A962R7K2-F1
#
_entry.id   AF-A0A962R7K2-F1
#
_cell.length_a   1.000
_cell.length_b   1.000
_cell.length_c   1.000
_cell.angle_alpha   90.00
_cell.angle_beta   90.00
_cell.angle_gamma   90.00
#
_symmetry.space_group_name_H-M   'P 1'
#
loop_
_entity.id
_entity.type
_entity.pdbx_description
1 polymer ?
#
loop_
_entity_poly.entity_id
_entity_poly.type
_entity_poly.pdbx_seq_one_letter_code
_entity_poly.pdbx_strand_id
1 'polypeptide(L)'
;GTKSGGFTMPGTVYIIGAGASFSDTRTMEISLPLARGFFNKKLIEKYWEGATNVDFLSSDLVKIITHYFDVDLQHMGGEIWDTNIEDIYSFLETSINIYPNAIHLDRAQFRSALEQLQKYISAVVYYIPFNNKHSEFHSYLANTLKESDSVISFNWDLLLENFL
;
A
#
# COMPACT_ATOMS: atom_id res chain seq x y z
N GLY A 1 -18.21 -46.52 18.53
CA GLY A 1 -17.68 -45.69 17.44
C GLY A 1 -16.58 -44.83 18.00
N THR A 2 -15.32 -45.19 17.73
CA THR A 2 -14.15 -44.40 18.11
C THR A 2 -14.08 -43.16 17.22
N LYS A 3 -14.24 -41.97 17.81
CA LYS A 3 -13.97 -40.71 17.13
C LYS A 3 -12.45 -40.68 16.84
N SER A 4 -12.09 -40.86 15.58
CA SER A 4 -10.73 -40.56 15.11
C SER A 4 -10.50 -39.08 15.29
N GLY A 5 -9.80 -38.70 16.37
CA GLY A 5 -9.23 -37.38 16.53
C GLY A 5 -8.22 -37.18 15.40
N GLY A 6 -8.66 -36.53 14.33
CA GLY A 6 -7.77 -36.14 13.24
C GLY A 6 -6.72 -35.20 13.80
N PHE A 7 -5.45 -35.62 13.75
CA PHE A 7 -4.33 -34.71 13.94
C PHE A 7 -4.39 -33.69 12.82
N THR A 8 -4.73 -32.44 13.14
CA THR A 8 -4.49 -31.32 12.25
C THR A 8 -2.98 -31.19 12.08
N MET A 9 -2.49 -31.40 10.85
CA MET A 9 -1.08 -31.15 10.58
C MET A 9 -0.77 -29.68 10.88
N PRO A 10 0.35 -29.38 11.55
CA PRO A 10 0.74 -28.00 11.80
C PRO A 10 0.98 -27.30 10.46
N GLY A 11 0.44 -26.08 10.34
CA GLY A 11 0.62 -25.23 9.18
C GLY A 11 2.08 -24.80 8.99
N THR A 12 2.46 -24.56 7.74
CA THR A 12 3.75 -23.96 7.40
C THR A 12 3.58 -22.46 7.20
N VAL A 13 4.52 -21.68 7.76
CA VAL A 13 4.59 -20.23 7.51
C VAL A 13 5.64 -19.98 6.43
N TYR A 14 5.20 -19.43 5.30
CA TYR A 14 6.06 -18.98 4.22
C TYR A 14 6.33 -17.49 4.37
N ILE A 15 7.60 -17.10 4.35
CA ILE A 15 8.02 -15.70 4.36
C ILE A 15 8.63 -15.41 2.99
N ILE A 16 8.00 -14.53 2.23
CA ILE A 16 8.43 -14.16 0.88
C ILE A 16 8.91 -12.72 0.92
N GLY A 17 10.20 -12.54 0.63
CA GLY A 17 10.81 -11.22 0.44
C GLY A 17 11.53 -11.20 -0.89
N ALA A 18 10.79 -10.99 -1.98
CA ALA A 18 11.30 -10.69 -3.32
C ALA A 18 10.12 -10.66 -4.31
N GLY A 19 9.48 -9.51 -4.41
CA GLY A 19 8.54 -9.17 -5.46
C GLY A 19 9.24 -8.40 -6.57
N ALA A 20 8.50 -7.62 -7.34
CA ALA A 20 9.09 -6.55 -8.13
C ALA A 20 9.73 -5.51 -7.20
N SER A 21 11.02 -5.25 -7.38
CA SER A 21 11.65 -4.07 -6.81
C SER A 21 11.45 -2.86 -7.73
N PHE A 22 11.72 -1.66 -7.19
CA PHE A 22 11.86 -0.45 -8.01
C PHE A 22 12.84 -0.67 -9.17
N SER A 23 13.94 -1.41 -8.94
CA SER A 23 14.94 -1.70 -9.97
C SER A 23 14.38 -2.53 -11.13
N ASP A 24 13.52 -3.51 -10.83
CA ASP A 24 12.91 -4.41 -11.83
C ASP A 24 11.84 -3.70 -12.69
N THR A 25 11.31 -2.61 -12.18
CA THR A 25 10.22 -1.86 -12.81
C THR A 25 10.67 -0.49 -13.33
N ARG A 26 11.97 -0.15 -13.18
CA ARG A 26 12.53 1.16 -13.55
C ARG A 26 12.32 1.55 -15.02
N THR A 27 12.30 0.56 -15.92
CA THR A 27 12.11 0.77 -17.35
C THR A 27 10.65 0.69 -17.79
N MET A 28 9.72 0.41 -16.87
CA MET A 28 8.30 0.35 -17.16
C MET A 28 7.72 1.76 -17.26
N GLU A 29 6.56 1.89 -17.89
CA GLU A 29 5.83 3.17 -17.94
C GLU A 29 5.62 3.76 -16.53
N ILE A 30 5.39 2.86 -15.57
CA ILE A 30 5.32 3.13 -14.14
C ILE A 30 6.21 2.14 -13.41
N SER A 31 7.24 2.66 -12.75
CA SER A 31 8.02 1.92 -11.78
C SER A 31 7.24 1.77 -10.48
N LEU A 32 7.41 0.64 -9.81
CA LEU A 32 6.96 0.42 -8.45
C LEU A 32 7.55 1.52 -7.56
N PRO A 33 6.74 2.38 -6.92
CA PRO A 33 7.25 3.53 -6.21
C PRO A 33 8.10 3.11 -5.00
N LEU A 34 9.17 3.86 -4.75
CA LEU A 34 9.85 3.80 -3.47
C LEU A 34 8.96 4.45 -2.40
N ALA A 35 9.05 3.95 -1.17
CA ALA A 35 8.30 4.50 -0.05
C ALA A 35 8.54 6.01 0.12
N ARG A 36 9.80 6.44 -0.07
CA ARG A 36 10.20 7.82 -0.31
C ARG A 36 10.09 8.13 -1.80
N GLY A 37 9.01 8.79 -2.18
CA GLY A 37 8.71 9.15 -3.56
C GLY A 37 7.45 8.54 -4.16
N PHE A 38 6.64 7.94 -3.29
CA PHE A 38 5.29 7.52 -3.61
C PHE A 38 4.44 8.71 -4.09
N PHE A 39 4.60 9.88 -3.46
CA PHE A 39 3.95 11.12 -3.87
C PHE A 39 4.79 11.88 -4.90
N ASN A 40 4.86 11.34 -6.11
CA ASN A 40 5.39 12.10 -7.25
C ASN A 40 4.25 12.60 -8.13
N LYS A 41 4.48 13.74 -8.77
CA LYS A 41 3.49 14.42 -9.63
C LYS A 41 2.87 13.49 -10.67
N LYS A 42 3.68 12.68 -11.36
CA LYS A 42 3.21 11.76 -12.42
C LYS A 42 2.21 10.72 -11.89
N LEU A 43 2.47 10.15 -10.71
CA LEU A 43 1.55 9.18 -10.09
C LEU A 43 0.28 9.86 -9.58
N ILE A 44 0.40 11.04 -8.98
CA ILE A 44 -0.76 11.81 -8.48
C ILE A 44 -1.69 12.16 -9.64
N GLU A 45 -1.18 12.81 -10.69
CA GLU A 45 -1.96 13.21 -11.87
C GLU A 45 -2.66 12.01 -12.54
N LYS A 46 -2.01 10.83 -12.56
CA LYS A 46 -2.56 9.65 -13.23
C LYS A 46 -3.58 8.88 -12.37
N TYR A 47 -3.37 8.80 -11.06
CA TYR A 47 -4.08 7.84 -10.20
C TYR A 47 -4.92 8.43 -9.09
N TRP A 48 -4.72 9.71 -8.75
CA TRP A 48 -5.40 10.29 -7.61
C TRP A 48 -6.91 10.51 -7.86
N GLU A 49 -7.25 11.31 -8.88
CA GLU A 49 -8.62 11.78 -9.09
C GLU A 49 -9.56 10.60 -9.38
N GLY A 50 -9.12 9.66 -10.22
CA GLY A 50 -9.90 8.46 -10.55
C GLY A 50 -10.12 7.52 -9.36
N ALA A 51 -9.22 7.51 -8.37
CA ALA A 51 -9.32 6.64 -7.20
C ALA A 51 -10.12 7.28 -6.06
N THR A 52 -10.00 8.59 -5.88
CA THR A 52 -10.53 9.28 -4.69
C THR A 52 -11.78 10.10 -4.96
N ASN A 53 -12.00 10.55 -6.21
CA ASN A 53 -12.99 11.56 -6.60
C ASN A 53 -12.85 12.90 -5.85
N VAL A 54 -11.63 13.22 -5.40
CA VAL A 54 -11.31 14.47 -4.68
C VAL A 54 -10.12 15.12 -5.39
N ASP A 55 -10.10 16.44 -5.51
CA ASP A 55 -8.92 17.15 -5.98
C ASP A 55 -7.76 16.98 -4.99
N PHE A 56 -6.56 16.65 -5.49
CA PHE A 56 -5.43 16.32 -4.62
C PHE A 56 -5.07 17.47 -3.69
N LEU A 57 -4.94 18.69 -4.23
CA LEU A 57 -4.46 19.86 -3.48
C LEU A 57 -5.41 20.29 -2.37
N SER A 58 -6.70 20.01 -2.52
CA SER A 58 -7.73 20.31 -1.51
C SER A 58 -8.10 19.10 -0.62
N SER A 59 -7.45 17.96 -0.82
CA SER A 59 -7.73 16.73 -0.07
C SER A 59 -7.35 16.82 1.40
N ASP A 60 -7.96 15.98 2.23
CA ASP A 60 -7.63 15.93 3.66
C ASP A 60 -6.27 15.30 3.90
N LEU A 61 -5.86 14.35 3.04
CA LEU A 61 -4.50 13.84 3.05
C LEU A 61 -3.49 14.96 2.87
N VAL A 62 -3.68 15.82 1.85
CA VAL A 62 -2.77 16.94 1.60
C VAL A 62 -2.73 17.94 2.76
N LYS A 63 -3.87 18.26 3.37
CA LYS A 63 -3.90 19.13 4.54
C LYS A 63 -3.11 18.53 5.71
N ILE A 64 -3.21 17.22 5.95
CA ILE A 64 -2.49 16.55 7.03
C ILE A 64 -0.99 16.50 6.74
N ILE A 65 -0.58 16.06 5.55
CA ILE A 65 0.85 15.93 5.24
C ILE A 65 1.57 17.28 5.22
N THR A 66 0.92 18.33 4.72
CA THR A 66 1.50 19.69 4.74
C THR A 66 1.65 20.21 6.16
N HIS A 67 0.68 19.92 7.04
CA HIS A 67 0.72 20.35 8.43
C HIS A 67 1.74 19.59 9.28
N TYR A 68 1.84 18.27 9.13
CA TYR A 68 2.63 17.41 10.03
C TYR A 68 3.98 16.98 9.47
N PHE A 69 4.15 16.97 8.15
CA PHE A 69 5.36 16.49 7.49
C PHE A 69 6.10 17.62 6.74
N ASP A 70 5.69 18.88 6.94
CA ASP A 70 6.30 20.09 6.37
C ASP A 70 6.50 19.99 4.85
N VAL A 71 5.52 19.41 4.16
CA VAL A 71 5.55 19.23 2.71
C VAL A 71 5.16 20.53 2.03
N ASP A 72 6.05 21.08 1.21
CA ASP A 72 5.75 22.27 0.40
C ASP A 72 5.07 21.90 -0.92
N LEU A 73 3.79 22.25 -1.05
CA LEU A 73 3.00 22.03 -2.26
C LEU A 73 3.45 22.89 -3.45
N GLN A 74 4.14 24.01 -3.22
CA GLN A 74 4.59 24.89 -4.31
C GLN A 74 5.73 24.25 -5.12
N HIS A 75 6.44 23.28 -4.54
CA HIS A 75 7.53 22.56 -5.19
C HIS A 75 7.10 21.22 -5.84
N MET A 76 5.79 20.94 -5.92
CA MET A 76 5.24 19.77 -6.62
C MET A 76 5.59 19.71 -8.11
N GLY A 77 6.11 20.79 -8.69
CA GLY A 77 6.40 20.95 -10.11
C GLY A 77 7.53 20.09 -10.68
N GLY A 78 8.27 19.33 -9.87
CA GLY A 78 9.35 18.47 -10.38
C GLY A 78 10.10 17.61 -9.38
N GLU A 79 9.95 17.83 -8.07
CA GLU A 79 10.69 17.08 -7.05
C GLU A 79 9.84 15.98 -6.40
N ILE A 80 10.50 14.87 -6.13
CA ILE A 80 9.97 13.74 -5.39
C ILE A 80 9.80 14.19 -3.93
N TRP A 81 8.60 14.06 -3.36
CA TRP A 81 8.46 14.24 -1.91
C TRP A 81 9.26 13.14 -1.20
N ASP A 82 10.27 13.53 -0.42
CA ASP A 82 11.09 12.59 0.37
C ASP A 82 10.36 12.09 1.64
N THR A 83 9.09 12.44 1.79
CA THR A 83 8.27 11.87 2.86
C THR A 83 8.01 10.39 2.59
N ASN A 84 8.33 9.56 3.57
CA ASN A 84 8.03 8.14 3.51
C ASN A 84 6.52 7.92 3.71
N ILE A 85 5.89 7.25 2.76
CA ILE A 85 4.47 6.89 2.84
C ILE A 85 4.13 6.01 4.06
N GLU A 86 5.06 5.17 4.52
CA GLU A 86 4.88 4.34 5.71
C GLU A 86 4.79 5.18 6.98
N ASP A 87 5.55 6.27 7.05
CA ASP A 87 5.49 7.22 8.17
C ASP A 87 4.14 7.94 8.19
N ILE A 88 3.64 8.35 7.02
CA ILE A 88 2.31 8.97 6.89
C ILE A 88 1.21 7.99 7.29
N TYR A 89 1.26 6.76 6.77
CA TYR A 89 0.28 5.72 7.10
C TYR A 89 0.26 5.43 8.60
N SER A 90 1.43 5.18 9.18
CA SER A 90 1.59 4.89 10.61
C SER A 90 1.09 6.06 11.47
N PHE A 91 1.38 7.29 11.07
CA PHE A 91 0.92 8.49 11.75
C PHE A 91 -0.61 8.60 11.73
N LEU A 92 -1.25 8.38 10.57
CA LEU A 92 -2.71 8.43 10.43
C LEU A 92 -3.40 7.37 11.29
N GLU A 93 -2.96 6.11 11.21
CA GLU A 93 -3.52 5.03 12.03
C GLU A 93 -3.36 5.30 13.52
N THR A 94 -2.14 5.68 13.93
CA THR A 94 -1.83 5.99 15.32
C THR A 94 -2.70 7.14 15.82
N SER A 95 -2.87 8.19 15.01
CA SER A 95 -3.66 9.37 15.38
C SER A 95 -5.14 9.04 15.57
N ILE A 96 -5.70 8.16 14.72
CA ILE A 96 -7.10 7.69 14.82
C ILE A 96 -7.35 6.86 16.08
N ASN A 97 -6.33 6.12 16.53
CA ASN A 97 -6.42 5.15 17.62
C ASN A 97 -6.07 5.75 19.00
N ILE A 98 -5.07 6.64 19.07
CA ILE A 98 -4.55 7.19 20.34
C ILE A 98 -5.33 8.41 20.82
N TYR A 99 -5.92 9.20 19.92
CA TYR A 99 -6.59 10.46 20.27
C TYR A 99 -8.11 10.43 20.04
N PRO A 100 -8.87 9.53 20.70
CA PRO A 100 -10.32 9.47 20.50
C PRO A 100 -11.06 10.74 20.94
N ASN A 101 -10.44 11.56 21.82
CA ASN A 101 -11.07 12.72 22.46
C ASN A 101 -10.26 14.03 22.32
N ALA A 102 -9.30 14.14 21.41
CA ALA A 102 -8.56 15.39 21.22
C ALA A 102 -9.46 16.43 20.53
N ILE A 103 -9.91 17.41 21.30
CA ILE A 103 -10.94 18.43 20.98
C ILE A 103 -10.58 19.33 19.77
N HIS A 104 -9.35 19.28 19.26
CA HIS A 104 -8.84 20.21 18.25
C HIS A 104 -8.46 19.58 16.91
N LEU A 105 -8.50 18.25 16.78
CA LEU A 105 -8.15 17.55 15.56
C LEU A 105 -9.34 16.69 15.15
N ASP A 106 -9.92 17.01 13.99
CA ASP A 106 -11.11 16.32 13.51
C ASP A 106 -10.73 14.88 13.14
N ARG A 107 -11.09 13.93 14.01
CA ARG A 107 -10.90 12.49 13.77
C ARG A 107 -11.51 12.05 12.44
N ALA A 108 -12.58 12.70 11.99
CA ALA A 108 -13.14 12.43 10.67
C ALA A 108 -12.18 12.82 9.54
N GLN A 109 -11.43 13.91 9.71
CA GLN A 109 -10.39 14.34 8.77
C GLN A 109 -9.24 13.33 8.70
N PHE A 110 -8.77 12.78 9.82
CA PHE A 110 -7.75 11.72 9.81
C PHE A 110 -8.23 10.45 9.15
N ARG A 111 -9.48 10.03 9.41
CA ARG A 111 -10.08 8.87 8.73
C ARG A 111 -10.23 9.11 7.23
N SER A 112 -10.72 10.28 6.84
CA SER A 112 -10.83 10.72 5.44
C SER A 112 -9.47 10.66 4.75
N ALA A 113 -8.42 11.19 5.39
CA ALA A 113 -7.06 11.14 4.86
C ALA A 113 -6.51 9.71 4.75
N LEU A 114 -6.76 8.84 5.73
CA LEU A 114 -6.35 7.43 5.67
C LEU A 114 -7.05 6.68 4.54
N GLU A 115 -8.36 6.88 4.37
CA GLU A 115 -9.12 6.30 3.27
C GLU A 115 -8.63 6.80 1.90
N GLN A 116 -8.35 8.09 1.78
CA GLN A 116 -7.77 8.68 0.56
C GLN A 116 -6.40 8.07 0.26
N LEU A 117 -5.54 7.93 1.27
CA LEU A 117 -4.23 7.30 1.14
C LEU A 117 -4.34 5.84 0.68
N GLN A 118 -5.21 5.06 1.31
CA GLN A 118 -5.41 3.64 0.97
C GLN A 118 -5.93 3.49 -0.47
N LYS A 119 -6.90 4.32 -0.89
CA LYS A 119 -7.41 4.33 -2.27
C LYS A 119 -6.31 4.68 -3.26
N TYR A 120 -5.52 5.71 -2.96
CA TYR A 120 -4.40 6.12 -3.80
C TYR A 120 -3.33 5.03 -3.91
N ILE A 121 -2.91 4.42 -2.79
CA ILE A 121 -1.95 3.30 -2.77
C ILE A 121 -2.48 2.16 -3.63
N SER A 122 -3.72 1.76 -3.41
CA SER A 122 -4.36 0.67 -4.14
C SER A 122 -4.37 0.93 -5.64
N ALA A 123 -4.72 2.15 -6.05
CA ALA A 123 -4.72 2.55 -7.46
C ALA A 123 -3.31 2.51 -8.06
N VAL A 124 -2.32 3.09 -7.40
CA VAL A 124 -0.93 3.09 -7.88
C VAL A 124 -0.43 1.66 -8.03
N VAL A 125 -0.59 0.83 -7.00
CA VAL A 125 -0.14 -0.56 -6.97
C VAL A 125 -0.83 -1.37 -8.06
N TYR A 126 -2.17 -1.30 -8.16
CA TYR A 126 -2.95 -2.10 -9.10
C TYR A 126 -2.49 -1.94 -10.55
N TYR A 127 -2.19 -0.70 -10.96
CA TYR A 127 -1.77 -0.38 -12.32
C TYR A 127 -0.27 -0.52 -12.59
N ILE A 128 0.52 -1.08 -11.66
CA ILE A 128 1.90 -1.45 -11.93
C ILE A 128 1.89 -2.58 -12.98
N PRO A 129 2.53 -2.41 -14.15
CA PRO A 129 2.47 -3.39 -15.24
C PRO A 129 2.98 -4.79 -14.85
N PHE A 130 3.77 -4.87 -13.77
CA PHE A 130 4.29 -6.12 -13.23
C PHE A 130 3.21 -7.03 -12.65
N ASN A 131 2.10 -6.49 -12.12
CA ASN A 131 1.02 -7.31 -11.54
C ASN A 131 0.38 -8.26 -12.55
N ASN A 132 0.45 -7.94 -13.85
CA ASN A 132 -0.14 -8.78 -14.90
C ASN A 132 0.84 -9.81 -15.48
N LYS A 133 2.06 -9.94 -14.93
CA LYS A 133 3.03 -10.93 -15.41
C LYS A 133 2.79 -12.28 -14.77
N HIS A 134 2.78 -13.32 -15.60
CA HIS A 134 2.79 -14.70 -15.13
C HIS A 134 4.10 -15.00 -14.40
N SER A 135 4.02 -15.55 -13.19
CA SER A 135 5.18 -16.00 -12.42
C SER A 135 5.03 -17.49 -12.08
N GLU A 136 5.95 -18.31 -12.61
CA GLU A 136 5.95 -19.75 -12.34
C GLU A 136 6.14 -20.05 -10.85
N PHE A 137 6.96 -19.27 -10.14
CA PHE A 137 7.17 -19.41 -8.71
C PHE A 137 5.88 -19.16 -7.91
N HIS A 138 5.22 -18.02 -8.15
CA HIS A 138 4.00 -17.68 -7.40
C HIS A 138 2.85 -18.65 -7.72
N SER A 139 2.74 -19.08 -8.99
CA SER A 139 1.77 -20.11 -9.40
C SER A 139 2.05 -21.46 -8.72
N TYR A 140 3.32 -21.90 -8.69
CA TYR A 140 3.69 -23.13 -7.99
C TYR A 140 3.37 -23.02 -6.49
N LEU A 141 3.76 -21.91 -5.85
CA LEU A 141 3.51 -21.71 -4.43
C LEU A 141 2.01 -21.76 -4.13
N ALA A 142 1.19 -20.98 -4.83
CA ALA A 142 -0.26 -20.95 -4.64
C ALA A 142 -0.90 -22.34 -4.77
N ASN A 143 -0.49 -23.14 -5.76
CA ASN A 143 -0.98 -24.50 -5.97
C ASN A 143 -0.52 -25.51 -4.89
N THR A 144 0.47 -25.16 -4.07
CA THR A 144 1.01 -26.04 -3.01
C THR A 144 0.56 -25.66 -1.60
N LEU A 145 -0.04 -24.47 -1.43
CA LEU A 145 -0.54 -24.00 -0.14
C LEU A 145 -1.73 -24.82 0.33
N LYS A 146 -1.72 -25.18 1.61
CA LYS A 146 -2.84 -25.81 2.31
C LYS A 146 -3.61 -24.77 3.10
N GLU A 147 -4.86 -25.06 3.46
CA GLU A 147 -5.68 -24.18 4.31
C GLU A 147 -5.03 -23.85 5.67
N SER A 148 -4.17 -24.75 6.17
CA SER A 148 -3.43 -24.54 7.42
C SER A 148 -2.23 -23.61 7.28
N ASP A 149 -1.78 -23.35 6.05
CA ASP A 149 -0.56 -22.59 5.79
C ASP A 149 -0.83 -21.08 5.87
N SER A 150 0.23 -20.31 6.08
CA SER A 150 0.16 -18.85 6.10
C SER A 150 1.30 -18.28 5.27
N VAL A 151 1.00 -17.23 4.51
CA VAL A 151 2.01 -16.51 3.73
C VAL A 151 2.14 -15.09 4.25
N ILE A 152 3.37 -14.68 4.51
CA ILE A 152 3.75 -13.32 4.83
C ILE A 152 4.56 -12.80 3.65
N SER A 153 4.03 -11.79 2.97
CA SER A 153 4.69 -11.10 1.86
C SER A 153 5.11 -9.70 2.28
N PHE A 154 6.33 -9.30 1.91
CA PHE A 154 6.80 -7.91 2.04
C PHE A 154 6.79 -7.18 0.69
N ASN A 155 6.09 -7.74 -0.29
CA ASN A 155 6.03 -7.19 -1.64
C ASN A 155 4.87 -6.20 -1.73
N TRP A 156 5.11 -5.10 -2.44
CA TRP A 156 4.07 -4.13 -2.79
C TRP A 156 3.31 -4.53 -4.05
N ASP A 157 3.77 -5.55 -4.78
CA ASP A 157 3.04 -6.11 -5.92
C ASP A 157 1.95 -7.09 -5.46
N LEU A 158 0.97 -7.29 -6.34
CA LEU A 158 -0.17 -8.19 -6.12
C LEU A 158 0.04 -9.56 -6.78
N LEU A 159 1.30 -9.97 -7.00
CA LEU A 159 1.56 -11.16 -7.80
C LEU A 159 1.02 -12.43 -7.14
N LEU A 160 1.24 -12.61 -5.83
CA LEU A 160 0.76 -13.79 -5.14
C LEU A 160 -0.77 -13.81 -5.09
N GLU A 161 -1.38 -12.67 -4.80
CA GLU A 161 -2.82 -12.44 -4.72
C GLU A 161 -3.52 -12.78 -6.04
N ASN A 162 -2.85 -12.62 -7.18
CA ASN A 162 -3.39 -13.00 -8.49
C ASN A 162 -3.44 -14.53 -8.71
N PHE A 163 -2.75 -15.33 -7.89
CA PHE A 163 -2.75 -16.79 -7.98
C PHE A 163 -3.48 -17.49 -6.82
N LEU A 164 -3.85 -16.76 -5.76
CA LEU A 164 -4.66 -17.25 -4.63
C LEU A 164 -6.16 -17.16 -4.92
#